data_AF-A0A354K498-F1
#
_entry.id   AF-A0A354K498-F1
#
_cell.length_a   1.000
_cell.length_b   1.000
_cell.length_c   1.000
_cell.angle_alpha   90.00
_cell.angle_beta   90.00
_cell.angle_gamma   90.00
#
_symmetry.space_group_name_H-M   'P 1'
#
loop_
_entity.id
_entity.type
_entity.pdbx_description
1 polymer ?
#
loop_
_entity_poly.entity_id
_entity_poly.type
_entity_poly.pdbx_seq_one_letter_code
_entity_poly.pdbx_strand_id
1 'polypeptide(L)'
;MRQPSLDSMEKADLLRTVQAHSFAMYDLALYLDTHPADQEALAAYLAHKEDCKRAAKHFAERFGALNMQQIDTKEGWAAWSNTPWPWEKEAN
;
A
#
# COMPACT_ATOMS: atom_id res chain seq x y z
N MET A 1 7.48 -17.44 -23.83
CA MET A 1 7.33 -16.30 -22.90
C MET A 1 5.84 -16.14 -22.61
N ARG A 2 5.39 -16.35 -21.37
CA ARG A 2 3.99 -16.14 -20.99
C ARG A 2 3.82 -14.63 -20.78
N GLN A 3 3.04 -13.97 -21.63
CA GLN A 3 2.73 -12.55 -21.41
C GLN A 3 1.96 -12.41 -20.09
N PRO A 4 2.29 -11.42 -19.25
CA PRO A 4 1.50 -11.13 -18.07
C PRO A 4 0.09 -10.70 -18.51
N SER A 5 -0.94 -11.15 -17.79
CA SER A 5 -2.31 -10.67 -18.01
C SER A 5 -2.42 -9.20 -17.61
N LEU A 6 -3.39 -8.48 -18.19
CA LEU A 6 -3.71 -7.09 -17.83
C LEU A 6 -3.86 -6.91 -16.31
N ASP A 7 -4.60 -7.83 -15.65
CA ASP A 7 -4.79 -7.83 -14.20
C ASP A 7 -3.47 -7.96 -13.42
N SER A 8 -2.49 -8.70 -13.95
CA SER A 8 -1.19 -8.87 -13.30
C SER A 8 -0.34 -7.62 -13.39
N MET A 9 -0.39 -6.90 -14.52
CA MET A 9 0.32 -5.63 -14.69
C MET A 9 -0.28 -4.56 -13.77
N GLU A 10 -1.61 -4.46 -13.77
CA GLU A 10 -2.32 -3.49 -12.96
C GLU A 10 -2.14 -3.73 -11.45
N LYS A 11 -2.15 -5.00 -11.02
CA LYS A 11 -1.80 -5.36 -9.64
C LYS A 11 -0.39 -4.87 -9.27
N ALA A 12 0.59 -5.11 -10.13
CA ALA A 12 1.98 -4.70 -9.88
C ALA A 12 2.12 -3.17 -9.84
N ASP A 13 1.45 -2.44 -10.73
CA ASP A 13 1.51 -0.99 -10.78
C ASP A 13 0.85 -0.36 -9.55
N LEU A 14 -0.33 -0.83 -9.14
CA LEU A 14 -0.98 -0.34 -7.93
C LEU A 14 -0.17 -0.65 -6.66
N LEU A 15 0.42 -1.85 -6.57
CA LEU A 15 1.31 -2.19 -5.46
C LEU A 15 2.53 -1.27 -5.43
N ARG A 16 3.15 -1.01 -6.59
CA ARG A 16 4.29 -0.10 -6.72
C ARG A 16 3.92 1.32 -6.28
N THR A 17 2.74 1.81 -6.66
CA THR A 17 2.24 3.12 -6.22
C THR A 17 2.12 3.18 -4.69
N VAL A 18 1.51 2.17 -4.06
CA VAL A 18 1.40 2.10 -2.59
C VAL A 18 2.78 2.12 -1.94
N GLN A 19 3.73 1.33 -2.45
CA GLN A 19 5.09 1.25 -1.93
C GLN A 19 5.84 2.59 -2.07
N ALA A 20 5.72 3.27 -3.20
CA ALA A 20 6.37 4.56 -3.45
C ALA A 20 5.88 5.63 -2.46
N HIS A 21 4.56 5.77 -2.27
CA HIS A 21 4.03 6.71 -1.30
C HIS A 21 4.41 6.32 0.13
N SER A 22 4.39 5.02 0.47
CA SER A 22 4.81 4.54 1.80
C SER A 22 6.27 4.88 2.08
N PHE A 23 7.17 4.68 1.11
CA PHE A 23 8.58 5.05 1.24
C PHE A 23 8.74 6.55 1.48
N ALA A 24 8.11 7.40 0.66
CA ALA A 24 8.18 8.85 0.82
C ALA A 24 7.66 9.32 2.19
N MET A 25 6.59 8.70 2.71
CA MET A 25 6.11 8.99 4.07
C MET A 25 7.15 8.68 5.15
N TYR A 26 7.82 7.52 5.06
CA TYR A 26 8.85 7.16 6.04
C TYR A 26 10.05 8.10 5.95
N ASP A 27 10.51 8.42 4.74
CA ASP A 27 11.63 9.34 4.52
C ASP A 27 11.33 10.75 5.07
N LEU A 28 10.13 11.28 4.78
CA LEU A 28 9.69 12.57 5.31
C LEU A 28 9.49 12.55 6.83
N ALA A 29 9.02 11.43 7.40
CA ALA A 29 8.91 11.30 8.85
C ALA A 29 10.29 11.35 9.53
N LEU A 30 11.28 10.63 8.98
CA LEU A 30 12.66 10.67 9.47
C LEU A 30 13.27 12.07 9.34
N TYR A 31 12.97 12.79 8.26
CA TYR A 31 13.38 14.19 8.11
C TYR A 31 12.75 15.09 9.17
N LEU A 32 11.43 14.98 9.38
CA LEU A 32 10.66 15.78 10.34
C LEU A 32 11.06 15.53 11.80
N ASP A 33 11.59 14.35 12.14
CA ASP A 33 12.16 14.09 13.47
C ASP A 33 13.31 15.08 13.81
N THR A 34 14.02 15.56 12.79
CA THR A 34 15.11 16.55 12.93
C THR A 34 14.67 17.98 12.59
N HIS A 35 13.58 18.17 11.84
CA HIS A 35 13.05 19.46 11.40
C HIS A 35 11.54 19.60 11.68
N PRO A 36 11.10 19.55 12.96
CA PRO A 36 9.67 19.42 13.30
C PRO A 36 8.81 20.64 12.96
N ALA A 37 9.43 21.80 12.71
CA ALA A 37 8.72 23.04 12.36
C ALA A 37 8.54 23.22 10.83
N ASP A 38 9.16 22.37 10.00
CA ASP A 38 9.07 22.45 8.56
C ASP A 38 7.65 22.10 8.07
N GLN A 39 6.89 23.14 7.72
CA GLN A 39 5.50 23.00 7.27
C GLN A 39 5.39 22.41 5.86
N GLU A 40 6.40 22.58 5.02
CA GLU A 40 6.40 22.05 3.66
C GLU A 40 6.60 20.54 3.69
N ALA A 41 7.59 20.07 4.47
CA ALA A 41 7.81 18.64 4.70
C ALA A 41 6.59 17.96 5.35
N LEU A 42 5.92 18.64 6.31
CA LEU A 42 4.69 18.13 6.92
C LEU A 42 3.54 18.04 5.90
N ALA A 43 3.36 19.06 5.06
CA ALA A 43 2.34 19.04 4.02
C ALA A 43 2.59 17.91 3.00
N ALA A 44 3.85 17.72 2.58
CA ALA A 44 4.24 16.62 1.70
C ALA A 44 3.95 15.26 2.36
N TYR A 45 4.29 15.09 3.64
CA TYR A 45 4.01 13.85 4.38
C TYR A 45 2.50 13.54 4.39
N LEU A 46 1.67 14.55 4.68
CA LEU A 46 0.21 14.38 4.70
C LEU A 46 -0.36 14.04 3.31
N ALA A 47 0.18 14.65 2.25
CA ALA A 47 -0.21 14.33 0.88
C ALA A 47 0.12 12.86 0.53
N HIS A 48 1.36 12.42 0.77
CA HIS A 48 1.74 11.02 0.55
C HIS A 48 0.94 10.04 1.42
N LYS A 49 0.57 10.43 2.64
CA LYS A 49 -0.30 9.64 3.53
C LYS A 49 -1.68 9.40 2.94
N GLU A 50 -2.33 10.44 2.42
CA GLU A 50 -3.64 10.31 1.81
C GLU A 50 -3.58 9.53 0.48
N ASP A 51 -2.56 9.78 -0.34
CA ASP A 51 -2.35 9.07 -1.60
C ASP A 51 -2.05 7.58 -1.38
N CYS A 52 -1.22 7.24 -0.38
CA CYS A 52 -0.95 5.86 0.01
C CYS A 52 -2.25 5.15 0.43
N LYS A 53 -3.06 5.81 1.27
CA LYS A 53 -4.36 5.27 1.71
C LYS A 53 -5.30 5.03 0.53
N ARG A 54 -5.39 5.98 -0.40
CA ARG A 54 -6.23 5.87 -1.61
C ARG A 54 -5.78 4.74 -2.52
N ALA A 55 -4.48 4.65 -2.79
CA ALA A 55 -3.91 3.58 -3.62
C ALA A 55 -4.09 2.20 -2.95
N ALA A 56 -3.87 2.11 -1.64
CA ALA A 56 -4.03 0.86 -0.90
C ALA A 56 -5.49 0.40 -0.86
N LYS A 57 -6.44 1.33 -0.71
CA LYS A 57 -7.87 1.04 -0.81
C LYS A 57 -8.23 0.51 -2.20
N HIS A 58 -7.77 1.17 -3.26
CA HIS A 58 -8.05 0.73 -4.63
C HIS A 58 -7.45 -0.63 -4.95
N PHE A 59 -6.24 -0.91 -4.47
CA PHE A 59 -5.66 -2.25 -4.54
C PHE A 59 -6.54 -3.27 -3.81
N ALA A 60 -6.97 -2.95 -2.58
CA ALA A 60 -7.73 -3.88 -1.75
C ALA A 60 -9.10 -4.25 -2.35
N GLU A 61 -9.80 -3.28 -2.95
CA GLU A 61 -11.08 -3.50 -3.63
C GLU A 61 -10.98 -4.47 -4.82
N ARG A 62 -9.78 -4.62 -5.40
CA ARG A 62 -9.58 -5.42 -6.63
C ARG A 62 -8.82 -6.71 -6.42
N PHE A 63 -7.83 -6.70 -5.54
CA PHE A 63 -6.86 -7.78 -5.39
C PHE A 63 -6.78 -8.34 -3.96
N GLY A 64 -7.55 -7.78 -3.03
CA GLY A 64 -7.56 -8.18 -1.62
C GLY A 64 -6.69 -7.30 -0.72
N ALA A 65 -6.95 -7.37 0.58
CA ALA A 65 -6.31 -6.51 1.58
C ALA A 65 -4.77 -6.60 1.58
N LEU A 66 -4.09 -5.46 1.67
CA LEU A 66 -2.64 -5.36 1.85
C LEU A 66 -2.23 -5.41 3.32
N ASN A 67 -3.12 -4.96 4.22
CA ASN A 67 -2.88 -4.97 5.65
C ASN A 67 -4.16 -5.26 6.44
N MET A 68 -3.99 -5.59 7.72
CA MET A 68 -5.09 -5.99 8.61
C MET A 68 -6.17 -4.92 8.77
N GLN A 69 -5.85 -3.64 8.58
CA GLN A 69 -6.82 -2.54 8.72
C GLN A 69 -7.81 -2.48 7.56
N GLN A 70 -7.54 -3.21 6.47
CA GLN A 70 -8.38 -3.23 5.27
C GLN A 70 -9.34 -4.43 5.21
N ILE A 71 -9.29 -5.33 6.20
CA ILE A 71 -10.16 -6.50 6.27
C ILE A 71 -11.52 -6.11 6.87
N ASP A 72 -12.61 -6.50 6.21
CA ASP A 72 -13.94 -6.52 6.83
C ASP A 72 -14.07 -7.81 7.67
N THR A 73 -14.09 -7.66 9.00
CA THR A 73 -14.16 -8.77 9.94
C THR A 73 -15.57 -9.32 10.14
N LYS A 74 -16.56 -8.90 9.35
CA LYS A 74 -17.94 -9.45 9.44
C LYS A 74 -18.00 -10.97 9.31
N GLU A 75 -17.08 -11.56 8.53
CA GLU A 75 -16.98 -13.02 8.36
C GLU A 75 -15.93 -13.66 9.30
N GLY A 76 -15.46 -12.92 10.30
CA GLY A 76 -14.46 -13.36 11.28
C GLY A 76 -13.01 -13.16 10.81
N TRP A 77 -12.06 -13.51 11.68
CA TRP A 77 -10.62 -13.29 11.45
C TRP A 77 -10.05 -14.12 10.28
N ALA A 78 -10.75 -15.18 9.88
CA ALA A 78 -10.38 -16.03 8.74
C ALA A 78 -10.29 -15.25 7.42
N ALA A 79 -10.99 -14.13 7.28
CA ALA A 79 -10.90 -13.25 6.11
C ALA A 79 -9.47 -12.75 5.86
N TRP A 80 -8.69 -12.52 6.92
CA TRP A 80 -7.27 -12.14 6.81
C TRP A 80 -6.39 -13.32 6.40
N SER A 81 -6.60 -14.49 7.01
CA SER A 81 -5.77 -15.68 6.78
C SER A 81 -6.02 -16.37 5.44
N ASN A 82 -7.20 -16.19 4.83
CA ASN A 82 -7.59 -16.87 3.58
C ASN A 82 -7.23 -16.10 2.30
N THR A 83 -6.69 -14.88 2.42
CA THR A 83 -6.27 -14.08 1.25
C THR A 83 -4.81 -14.38 0.93
N PRO A 84 -4.45 -14.76 -0.31
CA PRO A 84 -3.05 -14.99 -0.67
C PRO A 84 -2.25 -13.71 -0.47
N TRP A 85 -1.14 -13.80 0.27
CA TRP A 85 -0.40 -12.61 0.65
C TRP A 85 0.22 -11.95 -0.59
N PRO A 86 0.30 -10.60 -0.63
CA PRO A 86 0.86 -9.89 -1.78
C PRO A 86 2.29 -10.34 -2.15
N TRP A 87 3.07 -10.82 -1.18
CA TRP A 87 4.45 -11.31 -1.33
C TRP A 87 4.59 -12.84 -1.49
N GLU A 88 3.48 -13.59 -1.49
CA GLU A 88 3.51 -15.07 -1.53
C GLU A 88 3.79 -15.64 -2.95
N LYS A 89 3.71 -14.81 -4.00
CA LYS A 89 3.84 -15.24 -5.41
C LYS A 89 5.17 -14.89 -6.08
N GLU A 90 6.27 -14.87 -5.35
CA GLU A 90 7.62 -14.80 -5.94
C GLU A 90 8.43 -16.11 -5.84
N ALA A 91 7.88 -17.16 -5.22
CA ALA A 91 8.48 -18.49 -5.25
C ALA A 91 7.93 -19.32 -6.42
N ASN A 92 8.52 -19.15 -7.60
CA ASN A 92 8.46 -20.14 -8.70
C ASN A 92 9.76 -20.09 -9.51
#